data_AF-A0AAU2D942-F1
#
_entry.id   AF-A0AAU2D942-F1
#
_cell.length_a   1.000
_cell.length_b   1.000
_cell.length_c   1.000
_cell.angle_alpha   90.00
_cell.angle_beta   90.00
_cell.angle_gamma   90.00
#
_symmetry.space_group_name_H-M   'P 1'
#
loop_
_entity.id
_entity.type
_entity.pdbx_description
1 polymer ?
#
loop_
_entity_poly.entity_id
_entity_poly.type
_entity_poly.pdbx_seq_one_letter_code
_entity_poly.pdbx_strand_id
1 'polypeptide(L)' 'MELERLSPTVLRGTFHAYELAALVSAARYMVETAPVDVPQESLDQLRQLLADYDQQLRKATANR' A
#
# COMPACT_ATOMS: atom_id res chain seq x y z
N MET A 1 -9.77 -3.37 -11.38
CA MET A 1 -9.38 -3.98 -10.08
C MET A 1 -10.11 -5.31 -9.87
N GLU A 2 -9.37 -6.36 -9.50
CA GLU A 2 -9.91 -7.65 -9.06
C GLU A 2 -9.32 -8.04 -7.70
N LEU A 3 -10.11 -8.68 -6.84
CA LEU A 3 -9.69 -9.17 -5.53
C LEU A 3 -10.04 -10.65 -5.38
N GLU A 4 -9.04 -11.47 -5.08
CA GLU A 4 -9.16 -12.91 -4.85
C GLU A 4 -8.76 -13.24 -3.41
N ARG A 5 -9.54 -14.08 -2.72
CA ARG A 5 -9.18 -14.57 -1.38
C ARG A 5 -8.32 -15.83 -1.50
N LEU A 6 -7.07 -15.75 -1.06
CA LEU A 6 -6.15 -16.91 -1.04
C LEU A 6 -6.24 -17.69 0.27
N SER A 7 -6.48 -17.01 1.39
CA SER A 7 -6.70 -17.60 2.72
C SER A 7 -7.58 -16.66 3.58
N PRO A 8 -7.98 -17.03 4.80
CA PRO A 8 -8.82 -16.17 5.64
C PRO A 8 -8.28 -14.75 5.84
N THR A 9 -6.95 -14.61 5.93
CA THR A 9 -6.26 -13.33 6.20
C THR A 9 -5.45 -12.81 5.03
N VAL A 10 -5.46 -13.49 3.88
CA VAL A 10 -4.64 -13.12 2.71
C VAL A 10 -5.51 -12.94 1.47
N LEU A 11 -5.43 -11.74 0.89
CA LEU A 11 -6.06 -11.39 -0.37
C LEU A 11 -4.97 -11.12 -1.43
N ARG A 12 -5.23 -11.54 -2.66
CA ARG A 12 -4.50 -11.12 -3.86
C ARG A 12 -5.32 -10.06 -4.57
N GLY A 13 -4.71 -8.91 -4.83
CA GLY A 13 -5.33 -7.86 -5.64
C GLY A 13 -4.59 -7.65 -6.95
N THR A 14 -5.35 -7.59 -8.03
CA THR A 14 -4.85 -7.21 -9.37
C THR A 14 -5.39 -5.82 -9.69
N PHE A 15 -4.48 -4.90 -9.98
CA PHE A 15 -4.78 -3.49 -10.19
C PHE A 15 -4.21 -3.00 -11.52
N HIS A 16 -4.94 -2.13 -12.21
CA HIS A 16 -4.31 -1.24 -13.18
C HIS A 16 -3.38 -0.25 -12.46
N ALA A 17 -2.39 0.29 -13.19
CA ALA A 17 -1.39 1.19 -12.60
C ALA A 17 -2.01 2.43 -11.91
N TYR A 18 -3.08 3.00 -12.48
CA TYR A 18 -3.76 4.16 -11.89
C TYR A 18 -4.58 3.80 -10.63
N GLU A 19 -5.15 2.59 -10.57
CA GLU A 19 -5.89 2.12 -9.38
C GLU A 19 -4.93 1.92 -8.20
N LEU A 20 -3.77 1.32 -8.46
CA LEU A 20 -2.72 1.18 -7.47
C LEU A 20 -2.18 2.55 -7.02
N ALA A 21 -1.99 3.49 -7.95
CA ALA A 21 -1.55 4.85 -7.63
C ALA A 21 -2.55 5.58 -6.72
N ALA A 22 -3.86 5.43 -6.96
CA ALA A 22 -4.89 6.00 -6.12
C ALA A 22 -4.86 5.41 -4.69
N LEU A 23 -4.71 4.08 -4.57
CA LEU A 23 -4.61 3.41 -3.27
C LEU A 23 -3.36 3.85 -2.48
N VAL A 24 -2.20 3.90 -3.13
CA VAL A 24 -0.95 4.36 -2.51
C VAL A 24 -1.06 5.82 -2.08
N SER A 25 -1.73 6.66 -2.87
CA SER A 25 -1.95 8.08 -2.52
C SER A 25 -2.82 8.22 -1.28
N ALA A 26 -3.90 7.44 -1.17
CA ALA A 26 -4.75 7.42 0.02
C ALA A 26 -3.97 6.94 1.27
N ALA A 27 -3.15 5.90 1.13
CA ALA A 27 -2.30 5.41 2.21
C ALA A 27 -1.29 6.47 2.68
N ARG A 28 -0.64 7.18 1.75
CA ARG A 28 0.27 8.29 2.08
C ARG A 28 -0.47 9.42 2.81
N TYR A 29 -1.65 9.79 2.33
CA TYR A 29 -2.49 10.79 3.00
C TYR A 29 -2.85 10.39 4.44
N MET A 30 -3.20 9.12 4.69
CA MET A 30 -3.48 8.64 6.05
C MET A 30 -2.26 8.74 6.98
N VAL A 31 -1.09 8.36 6.49
CA VAL A 31 0.16 8.44 7.27
C VAL A 31 0.54 9.89 7.58
N GLU A 32 0.32 10.80 6.63
CA GLU A 32 0.63 12.22 6.76
C GLU A 32 -0.33 12.93 7.71
N THR A 33 -1.63 12.70 7.55
CA THR A 33 -2.66 13.34 8.38
C THR A 33 -2.78 12.72 9.78
N ALA A 34 -2.33 11.47 9.95
CA ALA A 34 -2.38 10.71 11.19
C ALA A 34 -3.68 10.91 11.98
N PRO A 35 -4.84 10.49 11.43
CA PRO A 35 -6.13 10.72 12.06
C PRO A 35 -6.18 10.16 13.48
N VAL A 36 -6.80 10.91 14.40
CA VAL A 36 -6.82 10.60 15.85
C VAL A 36 -7.51 9.27 16.18
N ASP A 37 -8.39 8.80 15.30
CA ASP A 37 -9.16 7.57 15.38
C ASP A 37 -8.41 6.34 14.83
N VAL A 38 -7.23 6.53 14.23
CA VAL A 38 -6.38 5.44 13.73
C VAL A 38 -5.29 5.13 14.75
N PRO A 39 -5.16 3.86 15.23
CA PRO A 39 -4.08 3.48 16.13
C PRO A 39 -2.69 3.76 15.55
N GLN A 40 -1.77 4.27 16.37
CA GLN A 40 -0.41 4.59 15.93
C GLN A 40 0.33 3.37 15.37
N GLU A 41 0.13 2.19 15.96
CA GLU A 41 0.72 0.94 15.45
C GLU A 41 0.28 0.66 14.01
N SER A 42 -0.99 0.91 13.67
CA SER A 42 -1.49 0.74 12.29
C SER A 42 -0.86 1.74 11.33
N LEU A 43 -0.61 2.98 11.77
CA LEU A 43 0.10 3.98 10.97
C LEU A 43 1.57 3.59 10.75
N ASP A 44 2.22 3.02 11.76
CA ASP A 44 3.60 2.51 11.65
C ASP A 44 3.70 1.33 10.69
N GLN A 45 2.76 0.39 10.76
CA GLN A 45 2.67 -0.71 9.80
C GLN A 45 2.45 -0.19 8.36
N LEU A 46 1.61 0.84 8.20
CA LEU A 46 1.36 1.44 6.89
C LEU A 46 2.59 2.20 6.35
N ARG A 47 3.35 2.88 7.22
CA ARG A 47 4.64 3.50 6.87
C ARG A 47 5.63 2.46 6.35
N GLN A 48 5.74 1.32 7.02
CA GLN A 48 6.63 0.24 6.60
C GLN A 48 6.20 -0.34 5.24
N LEU A 49 4.90 -0.59 5.05
CA LEU A 49 4.35 -1.07 3.78
C LEU A 49 4.67 -0.11 2.61
N LEU A 50 4.50 1.20 2.83
CA LEU A 50 4.83 2.22 1.82
C LEU A 50 6.32 2.26 1.50
N ALA A 51 7.19 2.12 2.50
CA ALA A 51 8.64 2.06 2.29
C ALA A 51 9.05 0.83 1.47
N ASP A 52 8.45 -0.34 1.76
CA ASP A 52 8.68 -1.57 1.02
C ASP A 52 8.19 -1.44 -0.43
N TYR A 53 7.02 -0.83 -0.64
CA TYR A 53 6.49 -0.52 -1.97
C TYR A 53 7.46 0.36 -2.77
N ASP A 54 7.95 1.47 -2.19
CA ASP A 54 8.89 2.38 -2.85
C ASP A 54 10.23 1.69 -3.17
N GLN A 55 10.68 0.76 -2.32
CA GLN A 55 11.84 -0.06 -2.62
C GLN A 55 11.60 -1.01 -3.79
N GLN A 56 10.46 -1.70 -3.83
CA GLN A 56 10.12 -2.64 -4.91
C GLN A 56 9.94 -1.92 -6.25
N LEU A 57 9.28 -0.76 -6.25
CA LEU A 57 9.08 0.04 -7.47
C LEU A 57 10.43 0.49 -8.07
N ARG A 58 11.38 0.91 -7.23
CA ARG A 58 12.74 1.24 -7.67
C ARG A 58 13.44 0.05 -8.32
N LYS A 59 13.32 -1.15 -7.75
CA LYS A 59 13.90 -2.38 -8.34
C LYS A 59 13.25 -2.72 -9.69
N ALA A 60 11.93 -2.60 -9.79
CA ALA A 60 11.18 -2.92 -11.00
C ALA A 60 11.48 -1.95 -12.16
N THR A 61 11.81 -0.70 -11.85
CA THR A 61 12.12 0.32 -12.86
C THR A 61 13.60 0.37 -13.22
N ALA A 62 14.51 -0.07 -12.35
CA ALA A 62 15.95 -0.15 -12.62
C ALA A 62 16.36 -1.30 -13.56
N ASN A 63 15.50 -2.30 -13.75
CA ASN A 63 15.72 -3.44 -14.66
C ASN A 63 15.19 -3.19 -16.09
N ARG A 64 15.00 -1.92 -16.48
CA ARG A 64 14.65 -1.47 -17.83
C ARG A 64 15.84 -0.79 -18.48
#